data_AF-A0A6H0S0P4-F1
#
_entry.id   AF-A0A6H0S0P4-F1
#
_cell.length_a   1.000
_cell.length_b   1.000
_cell.length_c   1.000
_cell.angle_alpha   90.00
_cell.angle_beta   90.00
_cell.angle_gamma   90.00
#
_symmetry.space_group_name_H-M   'P 1'
#
loop_
_entity.id
_entity.type
_entity.pdbx_description
1 polymer ?
#
loop_
_entity_poly.entity_id
_entity_poly.type
_entity_poly.pdbx_seq_one_letter_code
_entity_poly.pdbx_strand_id
1 'polypeptide(L)'
;MDGNAPISAPPGPPAPWPQSYPPAKPARRWLPVAIIVAAIIIAAAMVSVAVLSRDTNNAAPAGPAPTAVGSAPAQGAATEASSTCDAWPSTKAALNSIPALPAGWNWDTPNIDVYVSNQSAAVTKALDLFEPEIAAADPPQVVEAAKAYVSERRLAMQKLIDRTYTSADGVPGNVALAKLDQVCGLS
;
A
#
# COMPACT_ATOMS: atom_id res chain seq x y z
N MET A 1 78.98 6.55 -11.28
CA MET A 1 78.16 5.45 -10.75
C MET A 1 76.91 6.06 -10.15
N ASP A 2 75.98 6.26 -11.08
CA ASP A 2 74.53 6.20 -11.04
C ASP A 2 73.81 6.20 -9.69
N GLY A 3 72.81 7.09 -9.59
CA GLY A 3 71.81 7.10 -8.53
C GLY A 3 70.62 7.99 -8.89
N ASN A 4 70.15 7.91 -10.14
CA ASN A 4 68.96 8.62 -10.62
C ASN A 4 67.71 7.86 -10.14
N ALA A 5 67.13 8.27 -9.01
CA ALA A 5 65.82 7.77 -8.59
C ALA A 5 64.73 8.64 -9.24
N PRO A 6 63.76 8.08 -9.99
CA PRO A 6 62.66 8.87 -10.52
C PRO A 6 61.71 9.25 -9.37
N ILE A 7 61.46 10.54 -9.25
CA ILE A 7 60.44 11.12 -8.37
C ILE A 7 59.08 10.67 -8.91
N SER A 8 58.36 9.82 -8.18
CA SER A 8 57.00 9.41 -8.56
C SER A 8 56.10 10.64 -8.66
N ALA A 9 55.51 10.86 -9.83
CA ALA A 9 54.52 11.90 -10.02
C ALA A 9 53.28 11.65 -9.12
N PRO A 10 52.64 12.71 -8.60
CA PRO A 10 51.39 12.57 -7.85
C PRO A 10 50.31 11.92 -8.73
N PRO A 11 49.41 11.10 -8.16
CA PRO A 11 48.31 10.51 -8.93
C PRO A 11 47.48 11.63 -9.57
N GLY A 12 47.31 11.53 -10.89
CA GLY A 12 46.48 12.47 -11.64
C GLY A 12 45.01 12.44 -11.18
N PRO A 13 44.22 13.47 -11.51
CA PRO A 13 42.80 13.51 -11.18
C PRO A 13 42.07 12.27 -11.74
N PRO A 14 41.02 11.77 -11.04
CA PRO A 14 40.26 10.63 -11.51
C PRO A 14 39.70 10.90 -12.91
N ALA A 15 39.75 9.87 -13.77
CA ALA A 15 39.19 9.97 -15.11
C ALA A 15 37.70 10.38 -15.02
N PRO A 16 37.24 11.35 -15.85
CA PRO A 16 35.82 11.68 -15.92
C PRO A 16 35.03 10.46 -16.36
N TRP A 17 33.92 10.19 -15.67
CA TRP A 17 33.03 9.08 -15.98
C TRP A 17 32.59 9.11 -17.46
N PRO A 18 32.56 7.96 -18.15
CA PRO A 18 32.04 7.90 -19.52
C PRO A 18 30.56 8.31 -19.52
N GLN A 19 30.22 9.31 -20.35
CA GLN A 19 28.89 9.91 -20.50
C GLN A 19 27.85 8.98 -21.16
N SER A 20 28.15 7.70 -21.36
CA SER A 20 27.30 6.81 -22.14
C SER A 20 27.43 5.38 -21.66
N TYR A 21 26.47 4.93 -20.86
CA TYR A 21 26.23 3.51 -20.67
C TYR A 21 25.60 2.94 -21.95
N PRO A 22 26.11 1.83 -22.51
CA PRO A 22 25.39 1.11 -23.56
C PRO A 22 24.06 0.61 -22.98
N PRO A 23 22.96 0.67 -23.74
CA PRO A 23 21.67 0.21 -23.25
C PRO A 23 21.79 -1.24 -22.80
N ALA A 24 21.34 -1.52 -21.57
CA ALA A 24 21.20 -2.88 -21.08
C ALA A 24 20.41 -3.69 -22.11
N LYS A 25 20.99 -4.82 -22.54
CA LYS A 25 20.33 -5.77 -23.43
C LYS A 25 18.94 -6.07 -22.85
N PRO A 26 17.84 -5.89 -23.61
CA PRO A 26 16.52 -6.18 -23.08
C PRO A 26 16.44 -7.68 -22.76
N ALA A 27 16.28 -8.00 -21.48
CA ALA A 27 15.88 -9.33 -21.08
C ALA A 27 14.54 -9.63 -21.75
N ARG A 28 14.53 -10.74 -22.51
CA ARG A 28 13.39 -11.20 -23.30
C ARG A 28 12.10 -11.25 -22.49
N ARG A 29 11.11 -10.53 -23.02
CA ARG A 29 9.67 -10.85 -23.08
C ARG A 29 9.23 -12.07 -22.26
N TRP A 30 8.51 -11.78 -21.18
CA TRP A 30 7.22 -12.40 -20.94
C TRP A 30 6.16 -11.29 -21.09
N LEU A 31 5.33 -11.41 -22.13
CA LEU A 31 4.10 -10.64 -22.35
C LEU A 31 2.95 -11.65 -22.34
N PRO A 32 1.67 -11.26 -22.16
CA PRO A 32 1.12 -9.98 -21.70
C PRO A 32 0.09 -10.17 -20.56
N VAL A 33 -0.02 -9.24 -19.60
CA VAL A 33 -1.24 -9.09 -18.80
C VAL A 33 -1.95 -7.84 -19.28
N ALA A 34 -3.24 -8.02 -19.56
CA ALA A 34 -4.05 -7.23 -20.46
C ALA A 34 -4.18 -5.74 -20.07
N ILE A 35 -4.17 -4.91 -21.11
CA ILE A 35 -4.73 -3.57 -21.11
C ILE A 35 -6.24 -3.71 -20.91
N ILE A 36 -6.79 -3.16 -19.83
CA ILE A 36 -8.22 -2.84 -19.75
C ILE A 36 -8.35 -1.35 -19.52
N VAL A 37 -8.59 -0.65 -20.63
CA VAL A 37 -9.02 0.74 -20.68
C VAL A 37 -10.55 0.77 -20.47
N ALA A 38 -10.97 1.58 -19.51
CA ALA A 38 -12.27 2.25 -19.34
C ALA A 38 -13.59 1.45 -19.29
N ALA A 39 -14.32 1.62 -18.18
CA ALA A 39 -15.68 2.20 -18.22
C ALA A 39 -16.12 2.64 -16.81
N ILE A 40 -16.33 3.95 -16.64
CA ILE A 40 -17.14 4.50 -15.54
C ILE A 40 -18.60 4.18 -15.90
N ILE A 41 -19.31 3.44 -15.06
CA ILE A 41 -20.78 3.44 -15.04
C ILE A 41 -21.21 3.84 -13.64
N ILE A 42 -21.60 5.10 -13.52
CA ILE A 42 -22.44 5.62 -12.44
C ILE A 42 -23.83 5.02 -12.66
N ALA A 43 -24.33 4.26 -11.69
CA ALA A 43 -25.75 3.96 -11.59
C ALA A 43 -26.15 3.93 -10.11
N ALA A 44 -26.53 5.12 -9.62
CA ALA A 44 -27.44 5.23 -8.49
C ALA A 44 -28.77 4.59 -8.88
N ALA A 45 -29.29 3.69 -8.06
CA ALA A 45 -30.70 3.28 -8.12
C ALA A 45 -31.21 3.01 -6.71
N MET A 46 -32.00 3.96 -6.24
CA MET A 46 -32.86 3.86 -5.06
C MET A 46 -33.86 2.71 -5.23
N VAL A 47 -34.09 1.95 -4.16
CA VAL A 47 -35.34 1.21 -3.99
C VAL A 47 -35.86 1.52 -2.59
N SER A 48 -36.64 2.59 -2.50
CA SER A 48 -37.58 2.84 -1.41
C SER A 48 -38.80 1.96 -1.66
N VAL A 49 -38.96 0.87 -0.90
CA VAL A 49 -40.27 0.20 -0.80
C VAL A 49 -40.97 0.75 0.42
N ALA A 50 -42.04 1.51 0.14
CA ALA A 50 -43.01 1.98 1.10
C ALA A 50 -43.75 0.78 1.72
N VAL A 51 -43.75 0.68 3.05
CA VAL A 51 -44.80 -0.05 3.76
C VAL A 51 -45.92 0.95 4.01
N LEU A 52 -46.97 0.88 3.18
CA LEU A 52 -48.26 1.50 3.51
C LEU A 52 -48.84 0.79 4.73
N SER A 53 -48.82 1.44 5.88
CA SER A 53 -49.67 1.10 7.01
C SER A 53 -51.11 1.55 6.71
N ARG A 54 -52.03 0.59 6.56
CA ARG A 54 -53.46 0.81 6.80
C ARG A 54 -54.06 -0.46 7.40
N ASP A 55 -54.14 -0.49 8.72
CA ASP A 55 -55.01 -1.38 9.47
C ASP A 55 -56.37 -0.70 9.66
N THR A 56 -57.43 -1.35 9.20
CA THR A 56 -58.78 -1.14 9.72
C THR A 56 -59.59 -2.43 9.58
N ASN A 57 -59.68 -3.17 10.69
CA ASN A 57 -60.71 -4.12 11.12
C ASN A 57 -61.60 -4.80 10.05
N ASN A 58 -61.46 -6.14 9.88
CA ASN A 58 -62.53 -7.11 10.19
C ASN A 58 -62.16 -8.58 9.91
N ALA A 59 -62.56 -9.44 10.87
CA ALA A 59 -62.93 -10.87 10.79
C ALA A 59 -61.89 -11.96 10.43
N ALA A 60 -61.64 -12.85 11.40
CA ALA A 60 -61.05 -14.20 11.28
C ALA A 60 -62.09 -15.23 10.71
N PRO A 61 -61.79 -16.50 10.30
CA PRO A 61 -60.76 -17.37 10.89
C PRO A 61 -60.00 -18.40 9.98
N ALA A 62 -58.99 -19.01 10.62
CA ALA A 62 -58.39 -20.34 10.43
C ALA A 62 -57.48 -20.63 9.20
N GLY A 63 -56.18 -20.79 9.50
CA GLY A 63 -55.20 -21.56 8.72
C GLY A 63 -53.90 -21.76 9.52
N PRO A 64 -53.28 -22.96 9.53
CA PRO A 64 -52.09 -23.23 10.36
C PRO A 64 -50.82 -22.56 9.81
N ALA A 65 -49.93 -22.17 10.72
CA ALA A 65 -48.67 -21.46 10.48
C ALA A 65 -47.70 -22.20 9.54
N PRO A 66 -46.81 -21.44 8.87
CA PRO A 66 -45.42 -21.82 8.77
C PRO A 66 -44.57 -20.89 9.66
N THR A 67 -43.86 -21.52 10.58
CA THR A 67 -42.74 -20.96 11.32
C THR A 67 -41.66 -20.53 10.31
N ALA A 68 -41.53 -19.23 10.07
CA ALA A 68 -40.34 -18.67 9.44
C ALA A 68 -39.69 -17.74 10.46
N VAL A 69 -38.82 -18.33 11.28
CA VAL A 69 -37.77 -17.63 12.02
C VAL A 69 -36.79 -17.12 10.97
N GLY A 70 -37.16 -16.04 10.29
CA GLY A 70 -36.26 -15.30 9.43
C GLY A 70 -35.41 -14.42 10.32
N SER A 71 -34.29 -14.96 10.79
CA SER A 71 -33.16 -14.13 11.21
C SER A 71 -32.94 -13.11 10.10
N ALA A 72 -33.23 -11.84 10.38
CA ALA A 72 -32.80 -10.76 9.51
C ALA A 72 -31.30 -11.02 9.26
N PRO A 73 -30.83 -11.07 8.00
CA PRO A 73 -29.40 -11.05 7.78
C PRO A 73 -28.93 -9.80 8.51
N ALA A 74 -27.99 -9.99 9.44
CA ALA A 74 -27.36 -8.90 10.17
C ALA A 74 -27.12 -7.79 9.14
N GLN A 75 -27.69 -6.61 9.37
CA GLN A 75 -27.34 -5.43 8.59
C GLN A 75 -25.82 -5.44 8.53
N GLY A 76 -25.27 -5.83 7.38
CA GLY A 76 -23.87 -5.68 7.10
C GLY A 76 -23.62 -4.22 7.37
N ALA A 77 -22.74 -3.95 8.36
CA ALA A 77 -22.45 -2.62 8.83
C ALA A 77 -22.44 -1.71 7.63
N ALA A 78 -23.38 -0.76 7.57
CA ALA A 78 -23.33 0.29 6.59
C ALA A 78 -21.90 0.80 6.68
N THR A 79 -21.13 0.65 5.59
CA THR A 79 -19.76 1.15 5.54
C THR A 79 -19.91 2.65 5.76
N GLU A 80 -19.75 3.08 7.01
CA GLU A 80 -19.65 4.48 7.34
C GLU A 80 -18.54 5.02 6.44
N ALA A 81 -18.83 6.11 5.73
CA ALA A 81 -17.88 6.72 4.83
C ALA A 81 -16.58 6.97 5.63
N SER A 82 -15.51 6.30 5.23
CA SER A 82 -14.24 6.29 5.94
C SER A 82 -13.24 7.02 5.07
N SER A 83 -12.88 8.24 5.48
CA SER A 83 -11.89 9.04 4.76
C SER A 83 -10.55 8.32 4.64
N THR A 84 -10.16 7.56 5.67
CA THR A 84 -8.96 6.71 5.66
C THR A 84 -9.05 5.68 4.52
N CYS A 85 -10.19 5.00 4.39
CA CYS A 85 -10.37 3.98 3.35
C CYS A 85 -10.58 4.56 1.97
N ASP A 86 -11.11 5.78 1.85
CA ASP A 86 -11.19 6.51 0.58
C ASP A 86 -9.79 6.93 0.08
N ALA A 87 -8.90 7.36 0.99
CA ALA A 87 -7.52 7.74 0.69
C ALA A 87 -6.56 6.55 0.52
N TRP A 88 -6.90 5.38 1.05
CA TRP A 88 -5.98 4.24 1.08
C TRP A 88 -5.60 3.70 -0.32
N PRO A 89 -6.51 3.51 -1.30
CA PRO A 89 -6.15 2.99 -2.62
C PRO A 89 -5.11 3.84 -3.36
N SER A 90 -5.25 5.17 -3.31
CA SER A 90 -4.31 6.09 -3.97
C SER A 90 -2.95 6.09 -3.26
N THR A 91 -2.94 6.06 -1.93
CA THR A 91 -1.73 5.90 -1.12
C THR A 91 -1.01 4.59 -1.45
N LYS A 92 -1.74 3.47 -1.48
CA LYS A 92 -1.21 2.15 -1.83
C LYS A 92 -0.62 2.14 -3.24
N ALA A 93 -1.28 2.78 -4.20
CA ALA A 93 -0.74 2.93 -5.55
C ALA A 93 0.57 3.74 -5.57
N ALA A 94 0.64 4.84 -4.82
CA ALA A 94 1.86 5.63 -4.68
C ALA A 94 2.99 4.80 -4.06
N LEU A 95 2.71 4.07 -2.98
CA LEU A 95 3.68 3.18 -2.33
C LEU A 95 4.20 2.08 -3.26
N ASN A 96 3.30 1.46 -4.04
CA ASN A 96 3.67 0.42 -5.02
C ASN A 96 4.47 0.95 -6.21
N SER A 97 4.41 2.27 -6.48
CA SER A 97 5.21 2.91 -7.52
C SER A 97 6.66 3.17 -7.10
N ILE A 98 6.96 3.07 -5.80
CA ILE A 98 8.31 3.27 -5.27
C ILE A 98 9.15 2.05 -5.65
N PRO A 99 10.30 2.23 -6.34
CA PRO A 99 11.18 1.13 -6.69
C PRO A 99 11.60 0.31 -5.45
N ALA A 100 11.55 -1.01 -5.58
CA ALA A 100 12.11 -1.92 -4.59
C ALA A 100 13.64 -1.84 -4.59
N LEU A 101 14.26 -2.22 -3.46
CA LEU A 101 15.71 -2.47 -3.44
C LEU A 101 16.06 -3.63 -4.39
N PRO A 102 17.28 -3.65 -4.95
CA PRO A 102 17.70 -4.71 -5.87
C PRO A 102 17.46 -6.11 -5.28
N ALA A 103 16.95 -7.04 -6.07
CA ALA A 103 16.73 -8.40 -5.60
C ALA A 103 18.04 -9.03 -5.08
N GLY A 104 18.02 -9.61 -3.88
CA GLY A 104 19.19 -10.25 -3.26
C GLY A 104 20.25 -9.27 -2.74
N TRP A 105 19.94 -7.99 -2.59
CA TRP A 105 20.86 -6.99 -2.05
C TRP A 105 21.39 -7.38 -0.65
N ASN A 106 22.57 -6.85 -0.35
CA ASN A 106 23.18 -6.81 0.98
C ASN A 106 23.90 -5.46 1.16
N TRP A 107 24.46 -5.20 2.34
CA TRP A 107 25.16 -3.94 2.61
C TRP A 107 26.44 -3.71 1.80
N ASP A 108 26.96 -4.75 1.13
CA ASP A 108 28.12 -4.66 0.23
C ASP A 108 27.72 -4.37 -1.23
N THR A 109 26.41 -4.35 -1.53
CA THR A 109 25.92 -4.10 -2.88
C THR A 109 26.29 -2.68 -3.33
N PRO A 110 26.86 -2.48 -4.53
CA PRO A 110 27.27 -1.16 -4.99
C PRO A 110 26.13 -0.14 -4.92
N ASN A 111 26.40 1.00 -4.29
CA ASN A 111 25.46 2.11 -4.08
C ASN A 111 24.21 1.78 -3.25
N ILE A 112 24.21 0.70 -2.46
CA ILE A 112 23.03 0.29 -1.68
C ILE A 112 22.52 1.38 -0.73
N ASP A 113 23.41 2.15 -0.10
CA ASP A 113 23.00 3.24 0.79
C ASP A 113 22.21 4.33 0.06
N VAL A 114 22.56 4.62 -1.20
CA VAL A 114 21.83 5.59 -2.01
C VAL A 114 20.45 5.05 -2.38
N TYR A 115 20.35 3.76 -2.75
CA TYR A 115 19.06 3.13 -3.01
C TYR A 115 18.17 3.09 -1.76
N VAL A 116 18.73 2.74 -0.60
CA VAL A 116 18.05 2.75 0.69
C VAL A 116 17.58 4.16 1.02
N SER A 117 18.44 5.16 0.97
CA SER A 117 18.09 6.55 1.27
C SER A 117 16.96 7.06 0.38
N ASN A 118 17.05 6.84 -0.94
CA ASN A 118 16.02 7.26 -1.89
C ASN A 118 14.68 6.54 -1.65
N GLN A 119 14.72 5.23 -1.42
CA GLN A 119 13.52 4.44 -1.15
C GLN A 119 12.87 4.89 0.17
N SER A 120 13.65 4.99 1.25
CA SER A 120 13.15 5.41 2.55
C SER A 120 12.55 6.81 2.51
N ALA A 121 13.18 7.76 1.82
CA ALA A 121 12.63 9.11 1.66
C ALA A 121 11.30 9.10 0.89
N ALA A 122 11.20 8.32 -0.20
CA ALA A 122 9.97 8.19 -0.98
C ALA A 122 8.84 7.55 -0.17
N VAL A 123 9.13 6.50 0.60
CA VAL A 123 8.15 5.81 1.46
C VAL A 123 7.69 6.76 2.56
N THR A 124 8.62 7.41 3.28
CA THR A 124 8.28 8.38 4.32
C THR A 124 7.37 9.47 3.79
N LYS A 125 7.69 10.05 2.63
CA LYS A 125 6.85 11.07 1.99
C LYS A 125 5.43 10.57 1.68
N ALA A 126 5.28 9.34 1.20
CA ALA A 126 3.96 8.77 0.94
C ALA A 126 3.16 8.57 2.23
N LEU A 127 3.81 8.13 3.32
CA LEU A 127 3.18 7.98 4.63
C LEU A 127 2.79 9.32 5.25
N ASP A 128 3.63 10.35 5.10
CA ASP A 128 3.35 11.70 5.61
C ASP A 128 2.14 12.34 4.94
N LEU A 129 1.86 11.96 3.68
CA LEU A 129 0.65 12.38 2.97
C LEU A 129 -0.60 11.59 3.38
N PHE A 130 -0.43 10.35 3.81
CA PHE A 130 -1.55 9.49 4.22
C PHE A 130 -1.97 9.71 5.68
N GLU A 131 -1.02 9.93 6.58
CA GLU A 131 -1.30 10.12 8.01
C GLU A 131 -2.36 11.20 8.33
N PRO A 132 -2.40 12.38 7.68
CA PRO A 132 -3.48 13.34 7.92
C PRO A 132 -4.86 12.89 7.44
N GLU A 133 -4.94 11.93 6.50
CA GLU A 133 -6.19 11.35 6.02
C GLU A 133 -6.74 10.26 6.98
N ILE A 134 -5.97 9.89 8.01
CA ILE A 134 -6.43 8.96 9.04
C ILE A 134 -7.38 9.71 9.99
N ALA A 135 -8.67 9.75 9.66
CA ALA A 135 -9.65 10.45 10.48
C ALA A 135 -9.95 9.71 11.79
N ALA A 136 -9.85 10.43 12.90
CA ALA A 136 -10.18 9.89 14.23
C ALA A 136 -11.66 9.49 14.39
N ALA A 137 -12.54 9.96 13.49
CA ALA A 137 -13.96 9.62 13.46
C ALA A 137 -14.27 8.35 12.66
N ASP A 138 -13.30 7.83 11.90
CA ASP A 138 -13.48 6.58 11.17
C ASP A 138 -13.62 5.40 12.17
N PRO A 139 -14.19 4.26 11.74
CA PRO A 139 -14.37 3.10 12.61
C PRO A 139 -13.05 2.70 13.30
N PRO A 140 -13.06 2.36 14.61
CA PRO A 140 -11.83 2.15 15.39
C PRO A 140 -10.86 1.15 14.76
N GLN A 141 -11.38 0.07 14.18
CA GLN A 141 -10.58 -0.94 13.48
C GLN A 141 -9.84 -0.42 12.24
N VAL A 142 -10.37 0.60 11.56
CA VAL A 142 -9.74 1.26 10.42
C VAL A 142 -8.60 2.14 10.91
N VAL A 143 -8.87 2.99 11.91
CA VAL A 143 -7.87 3.89 12.50
C VAL A 143 -6.70 3.10 13.10
N GLU A 144 -6.99 2.01 13.82
CA GLU A 144 -5.97 1.13 14.40
C GLU A 144 -5.11 0.48 13.30
N ALA A 145 -5.73 -0.12 12.27
CA ALA A 145 -5.00 -0.76 11.19
C ALA A 145 -4.14 0.24 10.40
N ALA A 146 -4.65 1.44 10.13
CA ALA A 146 -3.94 2.48 9.41
C ALA A 146 -2.72 2.98 10.20
N LYS A 147 -2.90 3.26 11.50
CA LYS A 147 -1.79 3.68 12.37
C LYS A 147 -0.74 2.59 12.54
N ALA A 148 -1.17 1.33 12.70
CA ALA A 148 -0.25 0.19 12.76
C ALA A 148 0.57 0.06 11.46
N TYR A 149 -0.07 0.23 10.31
CA TYR A 149 0.64 0.20 9.03
C TYR A 149 1.69 1.33 8.94
N VAL A 150 1.31 2.57 9.25
CA VAL A 150 2.22 3.72 9.23
C VAL A 150 3.39 3.50 10.19
N SER A 151 3.14 3.06 11.42
CA SER A 151 4.19 2.84 12.43
C SER A 151 5.18 1.76 12.03
N GLU A 152 4.69 0.59 11.61
CA GLU A 152 5.55 -0.53 11.19
C GLU A 152 6.37 -0.17 9.95
N ARG A 153 5.75 0.55 9.00
CA ARG A 153 6.46 0.96 7.79
C ARG A 153 7.55 1.99 8.08
N ARG A 154 7.30 2.96 8.97
CA ARG A 154 8.32 3.91 9.43
C ARG A 154 9.45 3.21 10.18
N LEU A 155 9.13 2.27 11.06
CA LEU A 155 10.15 1.48 11.78
C LEU A 155 11.04 0.69 10.82
N ALA A 156 10.47 0.06 9.79
CA ALA A 156 11.24 -0.63 8.76
C ALA A 156 12.18 0.32 7.99
N MET A 157 11.70 1.53 7.62
CA MET A 157 12.54 2.52 6.95
C MET A 157 13.67 3.02 7.86
N GLN A 158 13.40 3.22 9.14
CA GLN A 158 14.42 3.60 10.12
C GLN A 158 15.50 2.52 10.22
N LYS A 159 15.12 1.24 10.33
CA LYS A 159 16.08 0.13 10.36
C LYS A 159 16.91 0.02 9.08
N LEU A 160 16.34 0.34 7.92
CA LEU A 160 17.09 0.41 6.66
C LEU A 160 18.16 1.51 6.71
N ILE A 161 17.79 2.70 7.19
CA ILE A 161 18.72 3.82 7.35
C ILE A 161 19.82 3.48 8.37
N ASP A 162 19.47 2.83 9.48
CA ASP A 162 20.40 2.45 10.55
C ASP A 162 21.24 1.20 10.21
N ARG A 163 21.06 0.63 9.01
CA ARG A 163 21.69 -0.63 8.55
C ARG A 163 21.46 -1.84 9.46
N THR A 164 20.36 -1.84 10.20
CA THR A 164 19.95 -2.94 11.09
C THR A 164 18.81 -3.78 10.52
N TYR A 165 18.28 -3.39 9.36
CA TYR A 165 17.18 -4.09 8.71
C TYR A 165 17.54 -5.53 8.33
N THR A 166 16.62 -6.43 8.66
CA THR A 166 16.57 -7.82 8.23
C THR A 166 15.25 -8.08 7.50
N SER A 167 15.18 -9.16 6.73
CA SER A 167 13.93 -9.53 6.04
C SER A 167 12.75 -9.77 6.99
N ALA A 168 13.01 -10.17 8.23
CA ALA A 168 11.98 -10.35 9.26
C ALA A 168 11.30 -9.03 9.65
N ASP A 169 11.99 -7.90 9.53
CA ASP A 169 11.45 -6.57 9.88
C ASP A 169 10.37 -6.09 8.90
N GLY A 170 10.30 -6.68 7.70
CA GLY A 170 9.23 -6.41 6.74
C GLY A 170 7.91 -7.15 7.04
N VAL A 171 7.95 -8.21 7.85
CA VAL A 171 6.78 -9.06 8.12
C VAL A 171 5.66 -8.30 8.86
N PRO A 172 5.93 -7.58 9.96
CA PRO A 172 4.90 -6.80 10.65
C PRO A 172 4.22 -5.78 9.72
N GLY A 173 5.00 -5.09 8.87
CA GLY A 173 4.47 -4.14 7.89
C GLY A 173 3.55 -4.79 6.86
N ASN A 174 3.87 -6.01 6.39
CA ASN A 174 3.01 -6.76 5.47
C ASN A 174 1.71 -7.23 6.14
N VAL A 175 1.78 -7.65 7.41
CA VAL A 175 0.59 -8.03 8.19
C VAL A 175 -0.32 -6.82 8.40
N ALA A 176 0.26 -5.66 8.77
CA ALA A 176 -0.48 -4.42 8.95
C ALA A 176 -1.10 -3.93 7.64
N LEU A 177 -0.38 -4.03 6.51
CA LEU A 177 -0.91 -3.73 5.18
C LEU A 177 -2.11 -4.61 4.83
N ALA A 178 -1.98 -5.92 5.00
CA ALA A 178 -3.07 -6.86 4.72
C ALA A 178 -4.29 -6.61 5.62
N LYS A 179 -4.05 -6.23 6.89
CA LYS A 179 -5.13 -5.86 7.81
C LYS A 179 -5.83 -4.58 7.37
N LEU A 180 -5.09 -3.56 6.94
CA LEU A 180 -5.63 -2.30 6.44
C LEU A 180 -6.45 -2.52 5.16
N ASP A 181 -5.93 -3.31 4.22
CA ASP A 181 -6.66 -3.74 3.03
C ASP A 181 -7.98 -4.40 3.39
N GLN A 182 -7.94 -5.37 4.31
CA GLN A 182 -9.13 -6.11 4.77
C GLN A 182 -10.20 -5.18 5.36
N VAL A 183 -9.83 -4.27 6.26
CA VAL A 183 -10.80 -3.37 6.92
C VAL A 183 -11.33 -2.29 5.98
N CYS A 184 -10.61 -1.97 4.90
CA CYS A 184 -11.07 -1.10 3.83
C CYS A 184 -11.74 -1.83 2.66
N GLY A 185 -11.97 -3.15 2.78
CA GLY A 185 -12.67 -3.94 1.76
C GLY A 185 -11.87 -4.15 0.46
N LEU A 186 -10.54 -3.96 0.51
CA LEU A 186 -9.63 -4.25 -0.59
C LEU A 186 -9.11 -5.68 -0.42
N SER A 187 -9.19 -6.52 -1.44
CA SER A 187 -8.63 -7.88 -1.45
C SER A 187 -7.68 -8.09 -2.63
#